data_AF-A0A1F3E7F9-F1
#
_entry.id   AF-A0A1F3E7F9-F1
#
_cell.length_a   1.000
_cell.length_b   1.000
_cell.length_c   1.000
_cell.angle_alpha   90.00
_cell.angle_beta   90.00
_cell.angle_gamma   90.00
#
_symmetry.space_group_name_H-M   'P 1'
#
loop_
_entity.id
_entity.type
_entity.pdbx_description
1 polymer ?
#
loop_
_entity_poly.entity_id
_entity_poly.type
_entity_poly.pdbx_seq_one_letter_code
_entity_poly.pdbx_strand_id
1 'polypeptide(L)'
;MKTRNIHKQLGFFAIAFLLLAFFSSCSNNEIVDACLEGHTYRFWGGLWHGIIAPIDFVLMLFRDDITVYAQNNNGAWYAFGFLIGSGGWGILGGKTLGKKRKRDNDY
;
A
#
# COMPACT_ATOMS: atom_id res chain seq x y z
N MET A 1 1.05 -37.29 12.86
CA MET A 1 1.87 -36.06 13.00
C MET A 1 1.47 -34.92 12.04
N LYS A 2 1.03 -35.20 10.80
CA LYS A 2 0.65 -34.20 9.77
C LYS A 2 -0.58 -33.33 10.12
N THR A 3 -1.57 -33.88 10.82
CA THR A 3 -2.82 -33.19 11.23
C THR A 3 -2.61 -32.11 12.29
N ARG A 4 -1.70 -32.32 13.27
CA ARG A 4 -1.37 -31.31 14.30
C ARG A 4 -0.82 -30.00 13.71
N ASN A 5 -0.10 -30.06 12.58
CA ASN A 5 0.42 -28.87 11.93
C ASN A 5 -0.67 -28.12 11.14
N ILE A 6 -1.63 -28.83 10.53
CA ILE A 6 -2.74 -28.20 9.80
C ILE A 6 -3.64 -27.40 10.74
N HIS A 7 -3.99 -27.94 11.92
CA HIS A 7 -4.80 -27.21 12.90
C HIS A 7 -4.10 -25.97 13.48
N LYS A 8 -2.76 -26.03 13.65
CA LYS A 8 -1.96 -24.86 14.07
C LYS A 8 -1.91 -23.78 13.00
N GLN A 9 -1.73 -24.17 11.72
CA GLN A 9 -1.75 -23.24 10.59
C GLN A 9 -3.13 -22.61 10.42
N LEU A 10 -4.20 -23.41 10.50
CA LEU A 10 -5.57 -22.93 10.43
C LEU A 10 -5.91 -21.98 11.58
N GLY A 11 -5.46 -22.29 12.81
CA GLY A 11 -5.59 -21.40 13.95
C GLY A 11 -4.81 -20.09 13.77
N PHE A 12 -3.61 -20.14 13.21
CA PHE A 12 -2.81 -18.95 12.90
C PHE A 12 -3.50 -18.04 11.86
N PHE A 13 -3.97 -18.60 10.74
CA PHE A 13 -4.70 -17.83 9.73
C PHE A 13 -6.02 -17.27 10.26
N ALA A 14 -6.74 -18.02 11.09
CA ALA A 14 -7.96 -17.55 11.73
C ALA A 14 -7.69 -16.37 12.68
N ILE A 15 -6.64 -16.46 13.51
CA ILE A 15 -6.21 -15.36 14.40
C ILE A 15 -5.78 -14.14 13.57
N ALA A 16 -5.00 -14.33 12.50
CA ALA A 16 -4.57 -13.24 11.64
C ALA A 16 -5.75 -12.53 10.97
N PHE A 17 -6.74 -13.28 10.45
CA PHE A 17 -7.96 -12.73 9.88
C PHE A 17 -8.79 -11.96 10.92
N LEU A 18 -8.90 -12.50 12.14
CA LEU A 18 -9.66 -11.88 13.23
C LEU A 18 -8.99 -10.57 13.69
N LEU A 19 -7.65 -10.54 13.75
CA LEU A 19 -6.89 -9.31 14.01
C LEU A 19 -7.09 -8.28 12.89
N LEU A 20 -6.98 -8.68 11.62
CA LEU A 20 -7.23 -7.79 10.47
C LEU A 20 -8.64 -7.20 10.51
N ALA A 21 -9.66 -8.02 10.81
CA ALA A 21 -11.04 -7.57 10.95
C ALA A 21 -11.21 -6.58 12.12
N PHE A 22 -10.54 -6.83 13.25
CA PHE A 22 -10.61 -5.96 14.43
C PHE A 22 -10.01 -4.57 14.15
N PHE A 23 -8.83 -4.53 13.51
CA PHE A 23 -8.15 -3.27 13.17
C PHE A 23 -8.82 -2.46 12.05
N SER A 24 -9.69 -3.08 11.24
CA SER A 24 -10.39 -2.40 10.14
C SER A 24 -11.64 -1.63 10.60
N SER A 25 -12.06 -1.78 11.86
CA SER A 25 -13.35 -1.29 12.36
C SER A 25 -13.48 0.24 12.54
N CYS A 26 -12.40 1.01 12.41
CA CYS A 26 -12.39 2.47 12.62
C CYS A 26 -12.13 3.30 11.33
N SER A 27 -12.12 2.67 10.15
CA SER A 27 -11.83 3.37 8.88
C SER A 27 -13.08 4.03 8.29
N ASN A 28 -13.67 4.99 9.00
CA ASN A 28 -14.79 5.78 8.47
C ASN A 28 -14.28 6.96 7.64
N ASN A 29 -14.93 7.25 6.52
CA ASN A 29 -14.56 8.38 5.66
C ASN A 29 -15.26 9.65 6.15
N GLU A 30 -14.54 10.76 6.22
CA GLU A 30 -15.15 12.07 6.48
C GLU A 30 -15.84 12.58 5.21
N ILE A 31 -17.07 13.10 5.36
CA ILE A 31 -17.83 13.65 4.23
C ILE A 31 -17.31 15.05 3.94
N VAL A 32 -16.49 15.18 2.89
CA VAL A 32 -15.86 16.45 2.48
C VAL A 32 -16.30 16.92 1.09
N ASP A 33 -17.28 16.28 0.46
CA ASP A 33 -17.69 16.52 -0.92
C ASP A 33 -18.06 17.99 -1.20
N ALA A 34 -18.66 18.67 -0.23
CA ALA A 34 -19.04 20.08 -0.34
C ALA A 34 -17.85 21.05 -0.36
N CYS A 35 -16.66 20.61 0.07
CA CYS A 35 -15.43 21.39 0.10
C CYS A 35 -14.50 21.08 -1.08
N LEU A 36 -14.81 20.06 -1.88
CA LEU A 36 -13.99 19.67 -3.02
C LEU A 36 -14.37 20.48 -4.26
N GLU A 37 -13.42 21.26 -4.75
CA GLU A 37 -13.56 22.02 -6.00
C GLU A 37 -12.59 21.52 -7.07
N GLY A 38 -12.85 21.89 -8.33
CA GLY A 38 -11.93 21.65 -9.44
C GLY A 38 -11.94 20.23 -10.01
N HIS A 39 -10.80 19.81 -10.58
CA HIS A 39 -10.66 18.57 -11.34
C HIS A 39 -10.57 17.33 -10.44
N THR A 40 -11.43 16.34 -10.70
CA THR A 40 -11.38 15.04 -10.02
C THR A 40 -10.38 14.09 -10.66
N TYR A 41 -9.35 13.71 -9.91
CA TYR A 41 -8.35 12.75 -10.38
C TYR A 41 -8.88 11.31 -10.38
N ARG A 42 -8.46 10.57 -11.40
CA ARG A 42 -8.84 9.16 -11.63
C ARG A 42 -7.56 8.33 -11.73
N PHE A 43 -7.64 7.12 -12.28
CA PHE A 43 -6.50 6.20 -12.39
C PHE A 43 -5.19 6.82 -12.90
N TRP A 44 -5.21 7.54 -14.03
CA TRP A 44 -3.99 8.12 -14.60
C TRP A 44 -3.38 9.20 -13.70
N GLY A 45 -4.21 9.98 -13.02
CA GLY A 45 -3.78 10.92 -12.00
C GLY A 45 -3.15 10.20 -10.81
N GLY A 46 -3.80 9.13 -10.33
CA GLY A 46 -3.27 8.28 -9.27
C GLY A 46 -1.91 7.70 -9.63
N LEU A 47 -1.78 7.12 -10.83
CA LEU A 47 -0.54 6.55 -11.33
C LEU A 47 0.59 7.58 -11.37
N TRP A 48 0.31 8.77 -11.90
CA TRP A 48 1.29 9.85 -11.94
C TRP A 48 1.72 10.29 -10.53
N HIS A 49 0.77 10.60 -9.65
CA HIS A 49 1.05 10.98 -8.26
C HIS A 49 1.83 9.88 -7.51
N GLY A 50 1.50 8.61 -7.74
CA GLY A 50 2.24 7.48 -7.18
C GLY A 50 3.70 7.43 -7.62
N ILE A 51 3.99 7.71 -8.90
CA ILE A 51 5.36 7.74 -9.45
C ILE A 51 6.19 8.84 -8.77
N ILE A 52 5.60 10.02 -8.57
CA ILE A 52 6.30 11.18 -7.98
C ILE A 52 6.16 11.28 -6.46
N ALA A 53 5.47 10.34 -5.81
CA ALA A 53 5.11 10.40 -4.39
C ALA A 53 6.28 10.73 -3.43
N PRO A 54 7.51 10.20 -3.60
CA PRO A 54 8.62 10.57 -2.72
C PRO A 54 9.05 12.04 -2.88
N ILE A 55 8.96 12.58 -4.09
CA ILE A 55 9.27 13.99 -4.36
C ILE A 55 8.19 14.87 -3.73
N ASP A 56 6.92 14.54 -3.96
CA ASP A 56 5.78 15.27 -3.38
C ASP A 56 5.82 15.24 -1.85
N PHE A 57 6.24 14.12 -1.24
CA PHE A 57 6.39 14.01 0.21
C PHE A 57 7.46 14.98 0.73
N VAL A 58 8.63 15.06 0.08
CA VAL A 58 9.69 16.00 0.50
C VAL A 58 9.21 17.45 0.36
N LEU A 59 8.51 17.78 -0.72
CA LEU A 59 7.99 19.14 -0.94
C LEU A 59 6.90 19.52 0.07
N MET A 60 6.01 18.59 0.41
CA MET A 60 4.94 18.78 1.39
C MET A 60 5.47 19.10 2.80
N LEU A 61 6.71 18.75 3.13
CA LEU A 61 7.34 19.15 4.41
C LEU A 61 7.62 20.65 4.51
N PHE A 62 7.69 21.36 3.38
CA PHE A 62 8.02 22.78 3.32
C PHE A 62 6.89 23.63 2.75
N ARG A 63 5.86 23.01 2.19
CA ARG A 63 4.76 23.67 1.48
C ARG A 63 3.43 23.01 1.79
N ASP A 64 2.51 23.80 2.34
CA ASP A 64 1.18 23.33 2.74
C ASP A 64 0.21 23.15 1.55
N ASP A 65 0.57 23.66 0.37
CA ASP A 65 -0.23 23.57 -0.85
C ASP A 65 0.06 22.33 -1.71
N ILE A 66 0.99 21.47 -1.26
CA ILE A 66 1.38 20.24 -1.96
C ILE A 66 0.93 19.06 -1.13
N THR A 67 0.26 18.11 -1.76
CA THR A 67 -0.16 16.87 -1.11
C THR A 67 0.16 15.67 -1.97
N VAL A 68 0.70 14.63 -1.34
CA VAL A 68 1.07 13.36 -2.00
C VAL A 68 -0.14 12.67 -2.63
N TYR A 69 -1.31 12.79 -2.03
CA TYR A 69 -2.55 12.15 -2.46
C TYR A 69 -3.60 13.21 -2.76
N ALA A 70 -4.25 13.11 -3.92
CA ALA A 70 -5.24 14.09 -4.35
C ALA A 70 -6.50 14.01 -3.50
N GLN A 71 -6.96 15.15 -2.98
CA GLN A 71 -8.17 15.26 -2.17
C GLN A 71 -9.42 15.02 -3.02
N ASN A 72 -9.50 15.68 -4.18
CA ASN A 72 -10.58 15.48 -5.15
C ASN A 72 -10.23 14.31 -6.08
N ASN A 73 -10.63 13.10 -5.71
CA ASN A 73 -10.37 11.87 -6.46
C ASN A 73 -11.60 10.94 -6.49
N ASN A 74 -11.62 9.96 -7.41
CA ASN A 74 -12.75 9.03 -7.55
C ASN A 74 -12.65 7.74 -6.69
N GLY A 75 -11.90 7.79 -5.59
CA GLY A 75 -11.72 6.71 -4.64
C GLY A 75 -10.82 5.59 -5.15
N ALA A 76 -11.35 4.36 -5.13
CA ALA A 76 -10.57 3.14 -5.34
C ALA A 76 -9.79 3.10 -6.67
N TRP A 77 -10.32 3.70 -7.74
CA TRP A 77 -9.66 3.67 -9.04
C TRP A 77 -8.43 4.59 -9.11
N TYR A 78 -8.50 5.76 -8.48
CA TYR A 78 -7.33 6.61 -8.25
C TYR A 78 -6.33 5.92 -7.32
N ALA A 79 -6.79 5.35 -6.21
CA ALA A 79 -5.95 4.62 -5.24
C ALA A 79 -5.19 3.47 -5.90
N PHE A 80 -5.86 2.72 -6.78
CA PHE A 80 -5.24 1.63 -7.54
C PHE A 80 -4.10 2.12 -8.45
N GLY A 81 -4.31 3.21 -9.18
CA GLY A 81 -3.25 3.86 -9.96
C GLY A 81 -2.08 4.29 -9.07
N PHE A 82 -2.37 4.93 -7.94
CA PHE A 82 -1.37 5.39 -6.97
C PHE A 82 -0.51 4.25 -6.43
N LEU A 83 -1.11 3.11 -6.08
CA LEU A 83 -0.39 1.92 -5.61
C LEU A 83 0.54 1.34 -6.68
N ILE A 84 0.12 1.31 -7.94
CA ILE A 84 0.98 0.86 -9.04
C ILE A 84 2.16 1.83 -9.23
N GLY A 85 1.89 3.14 -9.23
CA GLY A 85 2.93 4.15 -9.40
C GLY A 85 3.95 4.15 -8.27
N SER A 86 3.48 4.09 -7.03
CA SER A 86 4.33 4.08 -5.83
C SER A 86 5.03 2.75 -5.60
N GLY A 87 4.44 1.63 -6.03
CA GLY A 87 5.00 0.28 -5.88
C GLY A 87 6.37 0.10 -6.55
N GLY A 88 6.69 0.89 -7.58
CA GLY A 88 8.02 0.92 -8.19
C GLY A 88 9.13 1.25 -7.18
N TRP A 89 8.86 2.12 -6.22
CA TRP A 89 9.83 2.53 -5.19
C TRP A 89 10.08 1.43 -4.15
N GLY A 90 9.02 0.74 -3.71
CA GLY A 90 9.12 -0.33 -2.71
C GLY A 90 9.73 -1.63 -3.27
N ILE A 91 9.46 -1.96 -4.54
CA ILE A 91 9.98 -3.18 -5.17
C ILE A 91 11.44 -3.01 -5.64
N LEU A 92 11.83 -1.80 -6.07
CA LEU A 92 13.22 -1.54 -6.49
C LEU A 92 14.20 -1.41 -5.31
N GLY A 93 13.75 -0.91 -4.15
CA GLY A 93 14.55 -0.90 -2.92
C GLY A 93 14.75 -2.27 -2.26
N GLY A 94 13.89 -3.24 -2.61
CA GLY A 94 13.84 -4.58 -2.03
C GLY A 94 14.62 -5.66 -2.80
N LYS A 95 15.58 -5.31 -3.66
CA LYS A 95 16.50 -6.30 -4.26
C LYS A 95 17.47 -6.87 -3.22
N THR A 96 16.96 -7.66 -2.29
CA THR A 96 17.71 -8.72 -1.62
C THR A 96 16.76 -9.84 -1.19
N LEU A 97 15.94 -10.35 -2.11
CA LEU A 97 15.46 -11.74 -1.98
C LEU A 97 16.70 -12.62 -2.08
N GLY A 98 17.26 -12.94 -0.91
CA GLY A 98 18.51 -13.66 -0.73
C GLY A 98 18.53 -14.89 -1.62
N LYS A 99 19.37 -14.84 -2.65
CA LYS A 99 19.76 -16.01 -3.42
C LYS A 99 20.41 -16.96 -2.42
N LYS A 100 19.62 -17.89 -1.88
CA LYS A 100 20.09 -18.93 -0.96
C LYS A 100 21.14 -19.72 -1.74
N ARG A 101 22.41 -19.35 -1.55
CA ARG A 101 23.55 -20.00 -2.20
C ARG A 101 23.56 -21.42 -1.65
N LYS A 102 23.08 -22.36 -2.46
CA LYS A 102 23.14 -23.78 -2.17
C LYS A 102 24.64 -24.10 -2.08
N ARG A 103 25.12 -24.29 -0.86
CA ARG A 103 26.46 -24.79 -0.60
C ARG A 103 26.36 -26.30 -0.77
N ASP A 104 26.67 -26.78 -1.97
CA ASP A 104 26.95 -28.20 -2.16
C ASP A 104 28.23 -28.49 -1.36
N ASN A 105 28.09 -29.32 -0.32
CA ASN A 105 29.23 -29.97 0.30
C ASN A 105 29.57 -31.17 -0.58
N ASP A 106 30.67 -31.05 -1.32
CA ASP A 106 31.41 -32.20 -1.82
C ASP A 106 32.60 -32.42 -0.87
N TYR A 107 32.86 -33.70 -0.58
CA TYR A 107 33.73 -34.31 0.46
C TYR A 107 33.17 -34.42 1.89
#